data_AF-A0A7Y0HWC4-F1
#
_entry.id   AF-A0A7Y0HWC4-F1
#
_cell.length_a   1.000
_cell.length_b   1.000
_cell.length_c   1.000
_cell.angle_alpha   90.00
_cell.angle_beta   90.00
_cell.angle_gamma   90.00
#
_symmetry.space_group_name_H-M   'P 1'
#
loop_
_entity.id
_entity.type
_entity.pdbx_description
1 polymer ?
#
loop_
_entity_poly.entity_id
_entity_poly.type
_entity_poly.pdbx_seq_one_letter_code
_entity_poly.pdbx_strand_id
1 'polypeptide(L)'
;MGNRIWKDDGRVGTIIAIAFITALVVAGLWFGWARYQSYSPVLNLSQRFSISFPKDARAIVSKEEESFHGDGYRYVKITADPGKANGTILDGREYSSGRLSRENIRIVKETNTTLQLDLGTQLDDLYDQPHREIDNENGTLIIIRDADSSEWHFFECLI
;
A
#
# COMPACT_ATOMS: atom_id res chain seq x y z
N MET A 1 54.46 46.01 17.89
CA MET A 1 53.01 46.27 17.98
C MET A 1 52.56 46.66 16.57
N GLY A 2 51.62 46.04 15.87
CA GLY A 2 50.67 44.98 16.22
C GLY A 2 50.29 44.14 14.99
N ASN A 3 49.35 43.23 15.24
CA ASN A 3 49.10 41.96 14.57
C ASN A 3 48.74 42.00 13.09
N ARG A 4 49.25 41.01 12.33
CA ARG A 4 48.65 40.55 11.07
C ARG A 4 47.46 39.65 11.40
N ILE A 5 46.25 40.15 11.17
CA ILE A 5 45.00 39.38 11.26
C ILE A 5 44.90 38.53 9.99
N TRP A 6 45.07 37.22 10.13
CA TRP A 6 44.63 36.26 9.13
C TRP A 6 43.10 36.25 9.13
N LYS A 7 42.51 36.63 7.99
CA LYS A 7 41.08 36.52 7.74
C LYS A 7 40.88 35.27 6.89
N ASP A 8 40.84 34.13 7.56
CA ASP A 8 40.22 32.93 7.00
C ASP A 8 38.76 32.88 7.49
N ASP A 9 37.98 31.90 7.00
CA ASP A 9 36.66 31.50 7.52
C ASP A 9 35.42 32.05 6.80
N GLY A 10 35.44 32.05 5.47
CA GLY A 10 34.21 32.15 4.65
C GLY A 10 33.75 30.83 4.02
N ARG A 11 34.66 29.86 3.83
CA ARG A 11 34.40 28.65 3.03
C ARG A 11 34.22 27.39 3.87
N VAL A 12 34.86 27.31 5.03
CA VAL A 12 34.82 26.12 5.91
C VAL A 12 33.42 25.97 6.52
N GLY A 13 32.81 27.06 6.99
CA GLY A 13 31.44 27.03 7.54
C GLY A 13 30.37 26.64 6.53
N THR A 14 30.49 27.07 5.26
CA THR A 14 29.54 26.73 4.19
C THR A 14 29.65 25.27 3.76
N ILE A 15 30.87 24.72 3.69
CA ILE A 15 31.09 23.31 3.34
C ILE A 15 30.55 22.39 4.43
N ILE A 16 30.76 22.73 5.71
CA ILE A 16 30.21 21.96 6.85
C ILE A 16 28.68 22.00 6.84
N ALA A 17 28.07 23.17 6.59
CA ALA A 17 26.61 23.29 6.52
C ALA A 17 26.01 22.48 5.36
N ILE A 18 26.62 22.50 4.17
CA ILE A 18 26.16 21.70 3.03
C ILE A 18 26.27 20.21 3.32
N ALA A 19 27.38 19.74 3.88
CA ALA A 19 27.59 18.34 4.24
C ALA A 19 26.57 17.84 5.28
N PHE A 20 26.19 18.70 6.23
CA PHE A 20 25.19 18.36 7.25
C PHE A 20 23.78 18.24 6.67
N ILE A 21 23.42 19.15 5.75
CA ILE A 21 22.11 19.11 5.06
C ILE A 21 22.01 17.88 4.15
N THR A 22 23.04 17.57 3.36
CA THR A 22 23.03 16.35 2.53
C THR A 22 22.99 15.08 3.37
N ALA A 23 23.71 15.02 4.49
CA ALA A 23 23.62 13.87 5.41
C ALA A 23 22.22 13.69 5.98
N LEU A 24 21.53 14.78 6.36
CA LEU A 24 20.14 14.72 6.85
C LEU A 24 19.15 14.29 5.77
N VAL A 25 19.31 14.76 4.52
CA VAL A 25 18.47 14.33 3.39
C VAL A 25 18.67 12.85 3.08
N VAL A 26 19.93 12.38 3.05
CA VAL A 26 20.24 10.97 2.84
C VAL A 26 19.72 10.11 4.00
N ALA A 27 19.88 10.55 5.24
CA ALA A 27 19.34 9.86 6.41
C ALA A 27 17.81 9.83 6.39
N GLY A 28 17.14 10.92 6.02
CA GLY A 28 15.68 10.98 5.88
C GLY A 28 15.16 10.07 4.76
N LEU A 29 15.85 10.02 3.62
CA LEU A 29 15.55 9.07 2.54
C LEU A 29 15.74 7.62 3.00
N TRP A 30 16.84 7.33 3.70
CA TRP A 30 17.08 6.00 4.28
C TRP A 30 16.04 5.63 5.32
N PHE A 31 15.62 6.56 6.19
CA PHE A 31 14.59 6.32 7.20
C PHE A 31 13.21 6.10 6.58
N GLY A 32 12.87 6.86 5.52
CA GLY A 32 11.66 6.64 4.74
C GLY A 32 11.66 5.27 4.06
N TRP A 33 12.80 4.88 3.48
CA TRP A 33 12.97 3.58 2.83
C TRP A 33 12.95 2.41 3.83
N ALA A 34 13.57 2.57 5.00
CA ALA A 34 13.58 1.58 6.06
C ALA A 34 12.20 1.37 6.70
N ARG A 35 11.39 2.44 6.84
CA ARG A 35 9.99 2.32 7.26
C ARG A 35 9.12 1.64 6.20
N TYR A 36 9.34 1.95 4.92
CA TYR A 36 8.67 1.26 3.81
C TYR A 36 8.95 -0.26 3.81
N GLN A 37 10.18 -0.67 4.15
CA GLN A 37 10.56 -2.08 4.22
C GLN A 37 10.02 -2.83 5.44
N SER A 38 9.61 -2.14 6.50
CA SER A 38 9.20 -2.78 7.77
C SER A 38 7.71 -3.03 7.88
N TYR A 39 6.89 -2.41 7.01
CA TYR A 39 5.46 -2.68 6.92
C TYR A 39 5.22 -3.79 5.89
N SER A 40 4.61 -4.90 6.32
CA SER A 40 4.15 -5.94 5.41
C SER A 40 2.63 -5.79 5.25
N PRO A 41 2.13 -5.21 4.14
CA PRO A 41 0.69 -5.05 3.91
C PRO A 41 -0.06 -6.39 3.97
N VAL A 42 0.60 -7.47 3.53
CA VAL A 42 0.06 -8.84 3.57
C VAL A 42 -0.13 -9.31 5.02
N LEU A 43 0.84 -9.04 5.91
CA LEU A 43 0.72 -9.40 7.32
C LEU A 43 -0.36 -8.57 8.03
N ASN A 44 -0.47 -7.27 7.70
CA ASN A 44 -1.49 -6.40 8.26
C ASN A 44 -2.90 -6.89 7.88
N LEU A 45 -3.14 -7.16 6.59
CA LEU A 45 -4.39 -7.76 6.09
C LEU A 45 -4.69 -9.11 6.77
N SER A 46 -3.67 -9.96 6.90
CA SER A 46 -3.80 -11.27 7.56
C SER A 46 -4.29 -11.13 9.01
N GLN A 47 -3.71 -10.20 9.77
CA GLN A 47 -4.07 -9.98 11.16
C GLN A 47 -5.46 -9.36 11.30
N ARG A 48 -5.78 -8.34 10.51
CA ARG A 48 -7.03 -7.59 10.64
C ARG A 48 -8.26 -8.40 10.24
N PHE A 49 -8.17 -9.16 9.15
CA PHE A 49 -9.27 -9.98 8.65
C PHE A 49 -9.20 -11.45 9.07
N SER A 50 -8.19 -11.83 9.86
CA SER A 50 -7.94 -13.23 10.24
C SER A 50 -7.87 -14.17 9.02
N ILE A 51 -7.21 -13.71 7.97
CA ILE A 51 -7.06 -14.43 6.69
C ILE A 51 -5.65 -14.95 6.50
N SER A 52 -5.51 -16.05 5.76
CA SER A 52 -4.21 -16.63 5.39
C SER A 52 -3.84 -16.30 3.95
N PHE A 53 -2.55 -16.11 3.71
CA PHE A 53 -1.96 -15.90 2.39
C PHE A 53 -0.99 -17.03 2.04
N PRO A 54 -0.75 -17.30 0.75
CA PRO A 54 0.32 -18.22 0.36
C PRO A 54 1.68 -17.62 0.70
N LYS A 55 2.68 -18.46 0.94
CA LYS A 55 4.00 -18.05 1.46
C LYS A 55 4.76 -17.08 0.54
N ASP A 56 4.45 -17.10 -0.75
CA ASP A 56 5.05 -16.28 -1.78
C ASP A 56 4.20 -15.06 -2.17
N ALA A 57 3.07 -14.83 -1.48
CA ALA A 57 2.30 -13.61 -1.64
C ALA A 57 3.14 -12.39 -1.26
N ARG A 58 3.16 -11.42 -2.16
CA ARG A 58 3.84 -10.14 -1.95
C ARG A 58 2.96 -9.00 -2.42
N ALA A 59 2.93 -7.93 -1.63
CA ALA A 59 2.33 -6.68 -2.05
C ALA A 59 3.25 -5.98 -3.06
N ILE A 60 2.70 -5.59 -4.20
CA ILE A 60 3.40 -4.83 -5.24
C ILE A 60 2.96 -3.36 -5.25
N VAL A 61 1.76 -3.07 -4.74
CA VAL A 61 1.27 -1.72 -4.50
C VAL A 61 0.59 -1.69 -3.13
N SER A 62 0.81 -0.62 -2.38
CA SER A 62 0.08 -0.35 -1.15
C SER A 62 -0.11 1.16 -1.02
N LYS A 63 -1.36 1.58 -0.80
CA LYS A 63 -1.75 2.95 -0.52
C LYS A 63 -2.79 2.95 0.58
N GLU A 64 -2.75 3.95 1.44
CA GLU A 64 -3.70 4.11 2.54
C GLU A 64 -3.92 5.59 2.82
N GLU A 65 -5.16 5.92 3.19
CA GLU A 65 -5.54 7.21 3.74
C GLU A 65 -6.51 6.93 4.89
N GLU A 66 -6.04 7.24 6.10
CA GLU A 66 -6.77 7.01 7.34
C GLU A 66 -7.00 8.37 8.01
N SER A 67 -8.23 8.58 8.45
CA SER A 67 -8.65 9.74 9.20
C SER A 67 -8.10 9.66 10.64
N PHE A 68 -8.17 10.78 11.36
CA PHE A 68 -7.81 10.82 12.77
C PHE A 68 -8.64 9.88 13.66
N HIS A 69 -9.83 9.49 13.19
CA HIS A 69 -10.73 8.59 13.91
C HIS A 69 -10.50 7.10 13.61
N GLY A 70 -9.59 6.76 12.69
CA GLY A 70 -9.28 5.38 12.31
C GLY A 70 -10.10 4.83 11.14
N ASP A 71 -11.11 5.59 10.69
CA ASP A 71 -11.87 5.32 9.47
C ASP A 71 -11.11 5.81 8.22
N GLY A 72 -11.44 5.29 7.05
CA GLY A 72 -10.73 5.63 5.82
C GLY A 72 -10.68 4.51 4.80
N TYR A 73 -9.69 4.57 3.91
CA TYR A 73 -9.56 3.62 2.82
C TYR A 73 -8.14 3.09 2.69
N ARG A 74 -8.02 1.79 2.41
CA ARG A 74 -6.74 1.18 2.06
C ARG A 74 -6.86 0.38 0.78
N TYR A 75 -5.75 0.33 0.06
CA TYR A 75 -5.63 -0.44 -1.15
C TYR A 75 -4.30 -1.20 -1.15
N VAL A 76 -4.38 -2.49 -1.45
CA VAL A 76 -3.20 -3.34 -1.64
C VAL A 76 -3.36 -4.15 -2.92
N LYS A 77 -2.36 -4.12 -3.79
CA LYS A 77 -2.27 -5.05 -4.91
C LYS A 77 -1.28 -6.15 -4.55
N ILE A 78 -1.74 -7.39 -4.57
CA ILE A 78 -0.97 -8.57 -4.17
C ILE A 78 -0.76 -9.46 -5.38
N THR A 79 0.44 -10.03 -5.50
CA THR A 79 0.73 -11.10 -6.47
C THR A 79 1.27 -12.33 -5.75
N ALA A 80 0.95 -13.51 -6.28
CA ALA A 80 1.34 -14.81 -5.77
C ALA A 80 1.31 -15.84 -6.91
N ASP A 81 1.96 -16.99 -6.73
CA ASP A 81 1.82 -18.14 -7.62
C ASP A 81 0.40 -18.73 -7.50
N PRO A 82 -0.40 -18.74 -8.58
CA PRO A 82 -1.76 -19.31 -8.57
C PRO A 82 -1.78 -20.79 -8.13
N GLY A 83 -0.70 -21.55 -8.39
CA GLY A 83 -0.60 -22.95 -7.97
C GLY A 83 -0.51 -23.13 -6.45
N LYS A 84 -0.18 -22.07 -5.69
CA LYS A 84 -0.05 -22.09 -4.23
C LYS A 84 -1.20 -21.38 -3.51
N ALA A 85 -2.11 -20.76 -4.24
CA ALA A 85 -3.23 -20.01 -3.68
C ALA A 85 -4.30 -20.91 -3.01
N ASN A 86 -4.30 -22.21 -3.31
CA ASN A 86 -5.26 -23.19 -2.79
C ASN A 86 -5.32 -23.20 -1.26
N GLY A 87 -6.53 -23.05 -0.69
CA GLY A 87 -6.75 -23.05 0.76
C GLY A 87 -6.33 -21.75 1.47
N THR A 88 -6.17 -20.67 0.72
CA THR A 88 -5.85 -19.32 1.23
C THR A 88 -6.89 -18.31 0.75
N ILE A 89 -6.78 -17.06 1.18
CA ILE A 89 -7.69 -16.01 0.71
C ILE A 89 -7.61 -15.75 -0.80
N LEU A 90 -6.53 -16.16 -1.45
CA LEU A 90 -6.32 -16.02 -2.88
C LEU A 90 -6.94 -17.18 -3.70
N ASP A 91 -7.54 -18.18 -3.02
CA ASP A 91 -8.16 -19.33 -3.68
C ASP A 91 -9.40 -18.90 -4.47
N GLY A 92 -9.23 -18.81 -5.80
CA GLY A 92 -10.28 -18.36 -6.70
C GLY A 92 -11.54 -19.22 -6.73
N ARG A 93 -11.54 -20.42 -6.15
CA ARG A 93 -12.74 -21.27 -6.07
C ARG A 93 -13.76 -20.76 -5.07
N GLU A 94 -13.33 -19.93 -4.12
CA GLU A 94 -14.19 -19.28 -3.12
C GLU A 94 -14.70 -17.91 -3.59
N TYR A 95 -14.38 -17.51 -4.83
CA TYR A 95 -14.76 -16.19 -5.38
C TYR A 95 -16.10 -16.31 -6.11
N SER A 96 -16.93 -15.28 -5.93
CA SER A 96 -18.18 -15.10 -6.66
C SER A 96 -17.91 -14.73 -8.12
N SER A 97 -18.65 -15.32 -9.04
CA SER A 97 -18.50 -15.12 -10.50
C SER A 97 -19.56 -14.20 -11.11
N GLY A 98 -19.99 -13.17 -10.37
CA GLY A 98 -21.01 -12.22 -10.80
C GLY A 98 -20.53 -10.77 -10.71
N ARG A 99 -21.38 -9.84 -11.11
CA ARG A 99 -21.11 -8.41 -10.91
C ARG A 99 -21.13 -8.07 -9.41
N LEU A 100 -20.20 -7.22 -8.97
CA LEU A 100 -20.16 -6.67 -7.62
C LEU A 100 -21.51 -6.05 -7.22
N SER A 101 -21.83 -6.14 -5.92
CA SER A 101 -23.00 -5.47 -5.34
C SER A 101 -22.88 -3.94 -5.49
N ARG A 102 -24.01 -3.22 -5.40
CA ARG A 102 -23.99 -1.75 -5.44
C ARG A 102 -23.14 -1.14 -4.32
N GLU A 103 -23.10 -1.75 -3.14
CA GLU A 103 -22.29 -1.27 -2.03
C GLU A 103 -20.80 -1.54 -2.27
N ASN A 104 -20.45 -2.72 -2.80
CA ASN A 104 -19.04 -3.05 -3.06
C ASN A 104 -18.47 -2.18 -4.19
N ILE A 105 -19.28 -1.89 -5.23
CA ILE A 105 -18.93 -0.92 -6.27
C ILE A 105 -18.66 0.45 -5.66
N ARG A 106 -19.49 0.88 -4.70
CA ARG A 106 -19.30 2.15 -4.00
C ARG A 106 -17.98 2.17 -3.24
N ILE A 107 -17.68 1.15 -2.45
CA ILE A 107 -16.40 1.04 -1.71
C ILE A 107 -15.20 1.08 -2.65
N VAL A 108 -15.23 0.30 -3.73
CA VAL A 108 -14.15 0.25 -4.74
C VAL A 108 -13.95 1.63 -5.38
N LYS A 109 -15.04 2.31 -5.73
CA LYS A 109 -15.02 3.65 -6.34
C LYS A 109 -14.54 4.74 -5.38
N GLU A 110 -15.01 4.74 -4.14
CA GLU A 110 -14.58 5.67 -3.10
C GLU A 110 -13.09 5.46 -2.78
N THR A 111 -12.65 4.22 -2.61
CA THR A 111 -11.23 3.86 -2.43
C THR A 111 -10.37 4.36 -3.59
N ASN A 112 -10.80 4.11 -4.83
CA ASN A 112 -10.08 4.56 -6.03
C ASN A 112 -9.96 6.09 -6.11
N THR A 113 -11.03 6.79 -5.76
CA THR A 113 -11.11 8.26 -5.84
C THR A 113 -10.25 8.90 -4.74
N THR A 114 -10.38 8.43 -3.50
CA THR A 114 -9.63 8.95 -2.35
C THR A 114 -8.13 8.72 -2.53
N LEU A 115 -7.73 7.49 -2.85
CA LEU A 115 -6.31 7.12 -2.93
C LEU A 115 -5.66 7.44 -4.29
N GLN A 116 -6.44 7.95 -5.25
CA GLN A 116 -6.04 8.25 -6.62
C GLN A 116 -5.25 7.06 -7.21
N LEU A 117 -5.89 5.91 -7.27
CA LEU A 117 -5.22 4.67 -7.69
C LEU A 117 -4.94 4.69 -9.20
N ASP A 118 -3.76 4.21 -9.56
CA ASP A 118 -3.47 3.80 -10.93
C ASP A 118 -3.58 2.27 -10.97
N LEU A 119 -4.70 1.79 -11.52
CA LEU A 119 -5.02 0.36 -11.54
C LEU A 119 -4.44 -0.34 -12.77
N GLY A 120 -3.96 0.42 -13.76
CA GLY A 120 -3.55 -0.11 -15.07
C GLY A 120 -4.70 -0.61 -15.95
N THR A 121 -5.95 -0.52 -15.47
CA THR A 121 -7.18 -0.86 -16.18
C THR A 121 -8.29 0.12 -15.83
N GLN A 122 -9.39 0.14 -16.59
CA GLN A 122 -10.55 0.94 -16.21
C GLN A 122 -11.21 0.32 -14.98
N LEU A 123 -11.61 1.17 -14.02
CA LEU A 123 -12.23 0.72 -12.78
C LEU A 123 -13.49 -0.12 -13.02
N ASP A 124 -14.27 0.23 -14.03
CA ASP A 124 -15.53 -0.43 -14.33
C ASP A 124 -15.33 -1.88 -14.86
N ASP A 125 -14.18 -2.17 -15.45
CA ASP A 125 -13.82 -3.51 -15.93
C ASP A 125 -13.60 -4.49 -14.76
N LEU A 126 -13.25 -3.97 -13.56
CA LEU A 126 -13.10 -4.78 -12.36
C LEU A 126 -14.43 -5.27 -11.79
N TYR A 127 -15.56 -4.61 -12.12
CA TYR A 127 -16.83 -4.89 -11.45
C TYR A 127 -17.44 -6.24 -11.80
N ASP A 128 -17.07 -6.80 -12.95
CA ASP A 128 -17.55 -8.09 -13.42
C ASP A 128 -16.52 -9.22 -13.22
N GLN A 129 -15.37 -8.89 -12.62
CA GLN A 129 -14.33 -9.88 -12.33
C GLN A 129 -14.66 -10.75 -11.10
N PRO A 130 -14.06 -11.95 -10.99
CA PRO A 130 -14.21 -12.79 -9.81
C PRO A 130 -13.82 -12.02 -8.56
N HIS A 131 -14.69 -12.04 -7.55
CA HIS A 131 -14.47 -11.25 -6.34
C HIS A 131 -14.89 -11.98 -5.08
N ARG A 132 -14.40 -11.48 -3.94
CA ARG A 132 -14.74 -11.95 -2.60
C ARG A 132 -14.91 -10.76 -1.67
N GLU A 133 -15.85 -10.88 -0.75
CA GLU A 133 -16.14 -9.89 0.29
C GLU A 133 -15.89 -10.51 1.66
N ILE A 134 -15.30 -9.73 2.56
CA ILE A 134 -15.13 -10.08 3.95
C ILE A 134 -15.48 -8.86 4.78
N ASP A 135 -16.44 -9.03 5.68
CA ASP A 135 -16.82 -8.02 6.66
C ASP A 135 -16.42 -8.45 8.05
N ASN A 136 -15.92 -7.51 8.84
CA ASN A 136 -15.70 -7.68 10.26
C ASN A 136 -15.87 -6.35 11.01
N GLU A 137 -15.53 -6.35 12.30
CA GLU A 137 -15.60 -5.15 13.15
C GLU A 137 -14.65 -4.03 12.74
N ASN A 138 -13.62 -4.33 11.94
CA ASN A 138 -12.60 -3.38 11.49
C ASN A 138 -12.94 -2.78 10.11
N GLY A 139 -14.02 -3.21 9.47
CA GLY A 139 -14.48 -2.73 8.18
C GLY A 139 -14.78 -3.83 7.16
N THR A 140 -14.83 -3.40 5.90
CA THR A 140 -15.17 -4.24 4.74
C THR A 140 -13.97 -4.35 3.81
N LEU A 141 -13.63 -5.59 3.44
CA LEU A 141 -12.61 -5.90 2.46
C LEU A 141 -13.22 -6.52 1.21
N ILE A 142 -13.02 -5.86 0.08
CA ILE A 142 -13.37 -6.35 -1.25
C ILE A 142 -12.10 -6.79 -1.97
N ILE A 143 -12.06 -8.06 -2.36
CA ILE A 143 -10.94 -8.65 -3.10
C ILE A 143 -11.41 -8.96 -4.50
N ILE A 144 -10.75 -8.40 -5.50
CA ILE A 144 -11.05 -8.65 -6.92
C ILE A 144 -9.84 -9.35 -7.52
N ARG A 145 -10.06 -10.52 -8.12
CA ARG A 145 -9.02 -11.25 -8.82
C ARG A 145 -9.00 -10.79 -10.27
N ASP A 146 -7.84 -10.30 -10.71
CA ASP A 146 -7.62 -10.03 -12.11
C ASP A 146 -7.58 -11.35 -12.89
N ALA A 147 -8.50 -11.50 -13.86
CA ALA A 147 -8.67 -12.74 -14.62
C ALA A 147 -7.48 -13.03 -15.54
N ASP A 148 -6.80 -11.98 -16.00
CA ASP A 148 -5.73 -12.07 -17.00
C ASP A 148 -4.32 -12.12 -16.37
N SER A 149 -4.24 -12.03 -15.03
CA SER A 149 -2.97 -11.99 -14.31
C SER A 149 -2.97 -12.83 -13.04
N SER A 150 -1.80 -12.91 -12.39
CA SER A 150 -1.63 -13.52 -11.07
C SER A 150 -1.64 -12.43 -9.99
N GLU A 151 -2.61 -11.53 -10.10
CA GLU A 151 -2.74 -10.35 -9.25
C GLU A 151 -4.15 -10.24 -8.66
N TRP A 152 -4.20 -9.71 -7.45
CA TRP A 152 -5.42 -9.51 -6.69
C TRP A 152 -5.44 -8.10 -6.15
N HIS A 153 -6.56 -7.43 -6.32
CA HIS A 153 -6.83 -6.08 -5.84
C HIS A 153 -7.61 -6.16 -4.54
N PHE A 154 -7.05 -5.62 -3.45
CA PHE A 154 -7.67 -5.54 -2.14
C PHE A 154 -8.09 -4.10 -1.90
N PHE A 155 -9.39 -3.85 -1.83
CA PHE A 155 -9.99 -2.57 -1.50
C PHE A 155 -10.62 -2.66 -0.11
N GLU A 156 -10.21 -1.78 0.79
CA GLU A 156 -10.65 -1.80 2.17
C GLU A 156 -11.30 -0.47 2.55
N CYS A 157 -12.47 -0.56 3.18
CA CYS A 157 -13.11 0.55 3.88
C CYS A 157 -12.97 0.30 5.39
N LEU A 158 -12.32 1.22 6.10
CA LEU A 158 -12.07 1.18 7.54
C LEU A 158 -13.21 1.87 8.30
N ILE A 159 -13.60 1.33 9.45
CA ILE A 159 -14.67 1.85 10.33
C ILE A 159 -14.12 2.12 11.72
#